data_AF-A0A953EC89-F1
#
_entry.id   AF-A0A953EC89-F1
#
_cell.length_a   1.000
_cell.length_b   1.000
_cell.length_c   1.000
_cell.angle_alpha   90.00
_cell.angle_beta   90.00
_cell.angle_gamma   90.00
#
_symmetry.space_group_name_H-M   'P 1'
#
loop_
_entity.id
_entity.type
_entity.pdbx_description
1 polymer ?
#
loop_
_entity_poly.entity_id
_entity_poly.type
_entity_poly.pdbx_seq_one_letter_code
_entity_poly.pdbx_strand_id
1 'polypeptide(L)'
;MSLASSRRSLLAGAAMLPVAGAAAAPASQPDAELIRLCEALPRAYQAWDQFYDANVTCQADEERLAPELDRLWGAMNGLLDQICDRPATGLAGLAAKAKASLVFCDPDAGDWHASAASHIGRSLVRDLLMLGGGAA
;
A
#
# COMPACT_ATOMS: atom_id res chain seq x y z
N MET A 1 -65.39 -11.26 -7.28
CA MET A 1 -64.07 -10.87 -7.80
C MET A 1 -63.08 -10.84 -6.65
N SER A 2 -61.83 -11.17 -6.94
CA SER A 2 -60.66 -11.31 -6.06
C SER A 2 -60.42 -12.68 -5.41
N LEU A 3 -59.16 -13.10 -5.52
CA LEU A 3 -58.64 -14.45 -5.66
C LEU A 3 -58.10 -15.02 -4.34
N ALA A 4 -58.08 -16.35 -4.28
CA ALA A 4 -57.47 -17.17 -3.25
C ALA A 4 -55.97 -16.85 -3.02
N SER A 5 -55.52 -16.97 -1.77
CA SER A 5 -54.13 -17.31 -1.49
C SER A 5 -54.07 -18.27 -0.31
N SER A 6 -53.93 -19.55 -0.65
CA SER A 6 -53.50 -20.62 0.24
C SER A 6 -51.99 -20.76 0.10
N ARG A 7 -51.26 -20.82 1.22
CA ARG A 7 -50.10 -21.73 1.39
C ARG A 7 -49.66 -21.79 2.86
N ARG A 8 -49.89 -22.97 3.43
CA ARG A 8 -49.35 -23.44 4.70
C ARG A 8 -47.86 -23.79 4.54
N SER A 9 -47.22 -23.84 5.71
CA SER A 9 -46.32 -24.92 6.16
C SER A 9 -44.81 -24.79 5.97
N LEU A 10 -44.16 -24.98 7.14
CA LEU A 10 -42.94 -25.75 7.40
C LEU A 10 -41.61 -25.14 7.00
N LEU A 11 -40.99 -24.46 7.97
CA LEU A 11 -39.54 -24.53 8.17
C LEU A 11 -39.25 -24.86 9.63
N ALA A 12 -39.46 -26.13 9.97
CA ALA A 12 -38.85 -26.77 11.11
C ALA A 12 -37.53 -27.40 10.65
N GLY A 13 -36.45 -27.16 11.39
CA GLY A 13 -35.26 -28.01 11.40
C GLY A 13 -34.25 -27.78 10.28
N ALA A 14 -33.33 -26.84 10.48
CA ALA A 14 -31.99 -26.94 9.92
C ALA A 14 -30.99 -26.93 11.09
N ALA A 15 -30.20 -27.99 11.14
CA ALA A 15 -29.31 -28.37 12.23
C ALA A 15 -28.31 -27.26 12.62
N MET A 16 -28.18 -27.01 13.92
CA MET A 16 -27.00 -26.34 14.47
C MET A 16 -25.81 -27.29 14.33
N LEU A 17 -24.99 -27.06 13.31
CA LEU A 17 -23.63 -27.60 13.24
C LEU A 17 -22.78 -26.87 14.29
N PRO A 18 -22.18 -27.56 15.26
CA PRO A 18 -21.17 -26.95 16.10
C PRO A 18 -19.92 -26.73 15.23
N VAL A 19 -19.74 -25.52 14.73
CA VAL A 19 -18.44 -25.08 14.22
C VAL A 19 -17.52 -25.07 15.42
N ALA A 20 -16.76 -26.15 15.59
CA ALA A 20 -15.63 -26.22 16.49
C ALA A 20 -14.68 -25.08 16.11
N GLY A 21 -14.72 -24.01 16.89
CA GLY A 21 -13.80 -22.89 16.78
C GLY A 21 -12.41 -23.38 17.16
N ALA A 22 -11.70 -23.95 16.19
CA ALA A 22 -10.25 -23.93 16.21
C ALA A 22 -9.86 -22.46 16.28
N ALA A 23 -9.39 -22.02 17.44
CA ALA A 23 -8.75 -20.73 17.58
C ALA A 23 -7.58 -20.72 16.59
N ALA A 24 -7.81 -20.13 15.41
CA ALA A 24 -6.76 -19.86 14.46
C ALA A 24 -5.79 -18.94 15.18
N ALA A 25 -4.60 -19.46 15.50
CA ALA A 25 -3.47 -18.60 15.85
C ALA A 25 -3.41 -17.49 14.79
N PRO A 26 -3.21 -16.21 15.17
CA PRO A 26 -3.19 -15.12 14.21
C PRO A 26 -2.17 -15.49 13.13
N ALA A 27 -2.66 -15.76 11.93
CA ALA A 27 -1.81 -16.08 10.80
C ALA A 27 -0.84 -14.90 10.68
N SER A 28 0.46 -15.16 10.86
CA SER A 28 1.48 -14.14 10.67
C SER A 28 1.29 -13.61 9.26
N GLN A 29 0.76 -12.39 9.12
CA GLN A 29 0.59 -11.78 7.81
C GLN A 29 1.99 -11.55 7.24
N PRO A 30 2.44 -12.33 6.24
CA PRO A 30 3.84 -12.33 5.82
C PRO A 30 4.25 -10.96 5.25
N ASP A 31 3.28 -10.20 4.72
CA ASP A 31 3.46 -8.87 4.18
C ASP A 31 3.18 -7.73 5.19
N ALA A 32 2.91 -8.01 6.47
CA ALA A 32 2.51 -6.99 7.44
C ALA A 32 3.49 -5.81 7.52
N GLU A 33 4.78 -6.12 7.54
CA GLU A 33 5.84 -5.11 7.59
C GLU A 33 5.95 -4.32 6.28
N LEU A 34 5.80 -5.00 5.13
CA LEU A 34 5.77 -4.33 3.83
C LEU A 34 4.59 -3.35 3.75
N ILE A 35 3.41 -3.80 4.16
CA ILE A 35 2.19 -2.97 4.18
C ILE A 35 2.41 -1.74 5.07
N ARG A 36 2.96 -1.93 6.28
CA ARG A 36 3.28 -0.83 7.21
C ARG A 36 4.22 0.20 6.59
N LEU A 37 5.26 -0.25 5.87
CA LEU A 37 6.19 0.64 5.17
C LEU A 37 5.50 1.40 4.04
N CYS A 38 4.72 0.72 3.21
CA CYS A 38 3.94 1.32 2.14
C CYS A 38 2.92 2.36 2.66
N GLU A 39 2.35 2.16 3.85
CA GLU A 39 1.45 3.12 4.49
C GLU A 39 2.16 4.34 5.12
N ALA A 40 3.44 4.20 5.47
CA ALA A 40 4.25 5.28 6.00
C ALA A 40 4.74 6.25 4.91
N LEU A 41 4.95 5.74 3.69
CA LEU A 41 5.53 6.49 2.59
C LEU A 41 4.73 7.76 2.20
N PRO A 42 3.39 7.73 2.04
CA PRO A 42 2.62 8.95 1.74
C PRO A 42 2.80 10.04 2.81
N ARG A 43 2.99 9.65 4.09
CA ARG A 43 3.18 10.61 5.18
C ARG A 43 4.58 11.23 5.13
N ALA A 44 5.59 10.44 4.79
CA ALA A 44 6.95 10.96 4.61
C ALA A 44 7.03 11.92 3.44
N TYR A 45 6.39 11.57 2.31
CA TYR A 45 6.25 12.45 1.15
C TYR A 45 5.53 13.75 1.53
N GLN A 46 4.35 13.65 2.15
CA GLN A 46 3.58 14.82 2.58
C GLN A 46 4.35 15.73 3.55
N ALA A 47 5.16 15.15 4.44
CA ALA A 47 5.98 15.94 5.36
C ALA A 47 7.10 16.72 4.64
N TRP A 48 7.73 16.12 3.63
CA TRP A 48 8.71 16.81 2.79
C TRP A 48 8.03 17.92 1.97
N ASP A 49 6.92 17.60 1.32
CA ASP A 49 6.14 18.51 0.46
C ASP A 49 5.64 19.74 1.24
N GLN A 50 5.01 19.52 2.40
CA GLN A 50 4.57 20.60 3.28
C GLN A 50 5.71 21.45 3.82
N PHE A 51 6.86 20.84 4.11
CA PHE A 51 8.02 21.59 4.57
C PHE A 51 8.58 22.47 3.45
N TYR A 52 8.69 21.93 2.23
CA TYR A 52 9.13 22.67 1.06
C TYR A 52 8.19 23.85 0.79
N ASP A 53 6.90 23.60 0.61
CA ASP A 53 5.89 24.62 0.31
C ASP A 53 5.79 25.73 1.36
N ALA A 54 5.93 25.38 2.65
CA ALA A 54 5.80 26.36 3.73
C ALA A 54 7.04 27.24 3.90
N ASN A 55 8.23 26.79 3.47
CA ASN A 55 9.49 27.43 3.83
C ASN A 55 10.35 27.86 2.64
N VAL A 56 10.13 27.31 1.44
CA VAL A 56 10.92 27.59 0.24
C VAL A 56 10.13 28.47 -0.70
N THR A 57 10.44 29.76 -0.71
CA THR A 57 9.78 30.73 -1.63
C THR A 57 10.70 31.17 -2.77
N CYS A 58 12.01 30.93 -2.62
CA CYS A 58 13.03 31.28 -3.59
C CYS A 58 14.25 30.35 -3.43
N GLN A 59 15.19 30.43 -4.38
CA GLN A 59 16.40 29.62 -4.36
C GLN A 59 17.27 29.83 -3.10
N ALA A 60 17.33 31.06 -2.58
CA ALA A 60 18.13 31.33 -1.37
C ALA A 60 17.55 30.64 -0.11
N ASP A 61 16.23 30.44 -0.05
CA ASP A 61 15.61 29.64 1.01
C ASP A 61 15.97 28.16 0.85
N GLU A 62 15.94 27.65 -0.37
CA GLU A 62 16.30 26.27 -0.68
C GLU A 62 17.75 25.98 -0.27
N GLU A 63 18.71 26.84 -0.62
CA GLU A 63 20.12 26.70 -0.23
C GLU A 63 20.30 26.75 1.30
N ARG A 64 19.57 27.64 1.98
CA ARG A 64 19.60 27.76 3.44
C ARG A 64 18.99 26.54 4.14
N LEU A 65 17.95 25.95 3.55
CA LEU A 65 17.19 24.83 4.11
C LEU A 65 17.64 23.46 3.59
N ALA A 66 18.61 23.42 2.68
CA ALA A 66 19.13 22.21 2.06
C ALA A 66 19.42 21.08 3.08
N PRO A 67 20.06 21.31 4.24
CA PRO A 67 20.30 20.24 5.21
C PRO A 67 19.02 19.56 5.73
N GLU A 68 17.94 20.33 5.91
CA GLU A 68 16.67 19.81 6.41
C GLU A 68 15.87 19.14 5.28
N LEU A 69 15.90 19.72 4.08
CA LEU A 69 15.35 19.11 2.87
C LEU A 69 16.02 17.75 2.58
N ASP A 70 17.35 17.69 2.65
CA ASP A 70 18.15 16.47 2.50
C ASP A 70 17.82 15.44 3.57
N ARG A 71 17.61 15.87 4.82
CA ARG A 71 17.22 14.98 5.92
C ARG A 71 15.85 14.33 5.66
N LEU A 72 14.85 15.14 5.26
CA LEU A 72 13.50 14.66 4.97
C LEU A 72 13.49 13.77 3.71
N TRP A 73 14.21 14.18 2.68
CA TRP A 73 14.41 13.44 1.44
C TRP A 73 15.08 12.09 1.69
N GLY A 74 16.17 12.08 2.48
CA GLY A 74 16.87 10.86 2.88
C GLY A 74 15.98 9.90 3.67
N ALA A 75 15.12 10.41 4.56
CA ALA A 75 14.16 9.58 5.29
C ALA A 75 13.13 8.93 4.35
N MET A 76 12.62 9.69 3.37
CA MET A 76 11.70 9.16 2.36
C MET A 76 12.37 8.10 1.48
N ASN A 77 13.59 8.35 0.99
CA ASN A 77 14.34 7.37 0.19
C ASN A 77 14.68 6.11 1.00
N GLY A 78 15.03 6.25 2.28
CA GLY A 78 15.24 5.10 3.15
C GLY A 78 13.99 4.23 3.30
N LEU A 79 12.78 4.81 3.25
CA LEU A 79 11.53 4.04 3.20
C LEU A 79 11.33 3.38 1.83
N LEU A 80 11.60 4.11 0.75
CA LEU A 80 11.52 3.57 -0.62
C LEU A 80 12.40 2.35 -0.81
N ASP A 81 13.65 2.41 -0.37
CA ASP A 81 14.60 1.30 -0.45
C ASP A 81 14.09 0.09 0.32
N GLN A 82 13.62 0.29 1.56
CA GLN A 82 13.03 -0.78 2.37
C GLN A 82 11.79 -1.43 1.72
N ILE A 83 10.95 -0.64 1.05
CA ILE A 83 9.79 -1.14 0.30
C ILE A 83 10.26 -1.94 -0.92
N CYS A 84 11.24 -1.43 -1.67
CA CYS A 84 11.72 -2.05 -2.91
C CYS A 84 12.46 -3.37 -2.64
N ASP A 85 13.25 -3.43 -1.57
CA ASP A 85 14.04 -4.61 -1.19
C ASP A 85 13.20 -5.73 -0.58
N ARG A 86 12.07 -5.39 0.05
CA ARG A 86 11.19 -6.38 0.66
C ARG A 86 10.24 -6.97 -0.38
N PRO A 87 10.29 -8.29 -0.67
CA PRO A 87 9.40 -8.91 -1.64
C PRO A 87 7.96 -8.98 -1.10
N ALA A 88 6.99 -8.70 -1.95
CA ALA A 88 5.59 -9.03 -1.68
C ALA A 88 5.38 -10.53 -1.87
N THR A 89 4.83 -11.19 -0.84
CA THR A 89 4.60 -12.65 -0.83
C THR A 89 3.15 -13.01 -1.17
N GLY A 90 2.25 -12.03 -1.21
CA GLY A 90 0.87 -12.21 -1.65
C GLY A 90 0.26 -10.98 -2.30
N LEU A 91 -1.00 -11.13 -2.70
CA LEU A 91 -1.77 -10.06 -3.36
C LEU A 91 -1.90 -8.80 -2.49
N ALA A 92 -1.93 -8.95 -1.16
CA ALA A 92 -1.99 -7.82 -0.24
C ALA A 92 -0.72 -6.96 -0.30
N GLY A 93 0.47 -7.57 -0.27
CA GLY A 93 1.75 -6.87 -0.43
C GLY A 93 1.88 -6.21 -1.80
N LEU A 94 1.44 -6.89 -2.86
CA LEU A 94 1.42 -6.31 -4.21
C LEU A 94 0.52 -5.08 -4.31
N ALA A 95 -0.70 -5.17 -3.76
CA ALA A 95 -1.63 -4.05 -3.71
C ALA A 95 -1.05 -2.87 -2.92
N ALA A 96 -0.37 -3.13 -1.81
CA ALA A 96 0.29 -2.10 -1.02
C ALA A 96 1.40 -1.39 -1.80
N LYS A 97 2.26 -2.13 -2.53
CA LYS A 97 3.29 -1.54 -3.40
C LYS A 97 2.69 -0.74 -4.55
N ALA A 98 1.64 -1.26 -5.20
CA ALA A 98 0.94 -0.54 -6.25
C ALA A 98 0.38 0.79 -5.73
N LYS A 99 -0.29 0.78 -4.58
CA LYS A 99 -0.80 2.01 -3.94
C LYS A 99 0.33 2.98 -3.57
N ALA A 100 1.45 2.49 -3.04
CA ALA A 100 2.61 3.32 -2.71
C ALA A 100 3.24 3.97 -3.96
N SER A 101 3.26 3.28 -5.11
CA SER A 101 3.78 3.84 -6.36
C SER A 101 3.00 5.05 -6.86
N LEU A 102 1.68 5.08 -6.62
CA LEU A 102 0.80 6.17 -7.04
C LEU A 102 1.13 7.50 -6.35
N VAL A 103 1.84 7.50 -5.22
CA VAL A 103 2.32 8.73 -4.56
C VAL A 103 3.19 9.57 -5.48
N PHE A 104 3.87 8.94 -6.44
CA PHE A 104 4.79 9.61 -7.36
C PHE A 104 4.27 9.68 -8.79
N CYS A 105 3.00 9.33 -9.03
CA CYS A 105 2.40 9.33 -10.37
C CYS A 105 1.65 10.63 -10.70
N ASP A 106 2.06 11.75 -10.10
CA ASP A 106 1.54 13.06 -10.45
C ASP A 106 2.21 13.53 -11.76
N PRO A 107 1.44 13.75 -12.85
CA PRO A 107 1.99 14.14 -14.15
C PRO A 107 2.60 15.56 -14.16
N ASP A 108 2.27 16.40 -13.18
CA ASP A 108 2.80 17.75 -13.05
C ASP A 108 4.07 17.80 -12.19
N ALA A 109 4.44 16.66 -11.61
CA ALA A 109 5.54 16.54 -10.69
C ALA A 109 6.84 16.22 -11.45
N GLY A 110 7.92 16.95 -11.15
CA GLY A 110 9.15 16.96 -11.94
C GLY A 110 9.87 15.60 -12.07
N ASP A 111 11.00 15.58 -12.78
CA ASP A 111 11.74 14.37 -13.16
C ASP A 111 12.07 13.40 -11.99
N TRP A 112 12.16 13.91 -10.77
CA TRP A 112 12.47 13.08 -9.60
C TRP A 112 11.30 12.17 -9.19
N HIS A 113 10.04 12.59 -9.37
CA HIS A 113 8.86 11.76 -9.13
C HIS A 113 8.84 10.55 -10.06
N ALA A 114 9.22 10.75 -11.32
CA ALA A 114 9.30 9.68 -12.30
C ALA A 114 10.34 8.61 -11.91
N SER A 115 11.46 9.00 -11.29
CA SER A 115 12.50 8.07 -10.82
C SER A 115 12.01 7.20 -9.65
N ALA A 116 11.39 7.83 -8.64
CA ALA A 116 10.85 7.12 -7.47
C ALA A 116 9.70 6.16 -7.86
N ALA A 117 8.78 6.61 -8.73
CA ALA A 117 7.73 5.77 -9.30
C ALA A 117 8.31 4.55 -10.03
N SER A 118 9.39 4.76 -10.80
CA SER A 118 10.06 3.70 -11.55
C SER A 118 10.68 2.63 -10.65
N HIS A 119 11.23 3.00 -9.49
CA HIS A 119 11.84 2.06 -8.55
C HIS A 119 10.80 1.11 -7.93
N ILE A 120 9.71 1.66 -7.37
CA ILE A 120 8.62 0.82 -6.84
C ILE A 120 7.98 0.01 -7.97
N GLY A 121 7.76 0.60 -9.14
CA GLY A 121 7.18 -0.08 -10.30
C GLY A 121 8.00 -1.30 -10.72
N ARG A 122 9.33 -1.18 -10.82
CA ARG A 122 10.22 -2.32 -11.11
C ARG A 122 10.14 -3.40 -10.04
N SER A 123 10.14 -3.01 -8.76
CA SER A 123 10.00 -3.95 -7.63
C SER A 123 8.67 -4.70 -7.68
N LEU A 124 7.57 -4.00 -7.97
CA LEU A 124 6.24 -4.59 -8.14
C LEU A 124 6.20 -5.61 -9.29
N VAL A 125 6.75 -5.26 -10.45
CA VAL A 125 6.82 -6.18 -11.62
C VAL A 125 7.64 -7.43 -11.28
N ARG A 126 8.80 -7.27 -10.60
CA ARG A 126 9.61 -8.40 -10.15
C ARG A 126 8.79 -9.34 -9.25
N ASP A 127 8.10 -8.80 -8.25
CA ASP A 127 7.34 -9.60 -7.30
C ASP A 127 6.14 -10.31 -7.97
N LEU A 128 5.46 -9.64 -8.91
CA LEU A 128 4.42 -10.25 -9.74
C LEU A 128 4.93 -11.45 -10.54
N LEU A 129 6.10 -11.32 -11.17
CA LEU A 129 6.72 -12.40 -11.95
C LEU A 129 7.10 -13.59 -11.07
N MET A 130 7.57 -13.34 -9.85
CA MET A 130 7.92 -14.41 -8.90
C MET A 130 6.69 -15.18 -8.40
N LEU A 131 5.56 -14.48 -8.19
CA LEU A 131 4.31 -15.11 -7.79
C LEU A 131 3.65 -15.90 -8.94
N GLY A 132 3.77 -15.41 -10.18
CA GLY A 132 3.25 -16.11 -11.37
C GLY A 132 4.14 -17.26 -11.85
N GLY A 133 5.45 -17.19 -11.63
CA GLY A 133 6.44 -18.18 -12.09
C GLY A 133 6.51 -19.47 -11.28
N GLY A 134 5.90 -19.52 -10.09
CA GLY A 134 5.82 -20.74 -9.26
C GLY A 134 4.71 -21.73 -9.67
N ALA A 135 3.96 -21.44 -10.74
CA ALA A 135 2.86 -22.27 -11.24
C ALA A 135 3.24 -23.15 -12.45
N ALA A 136 4.53 -23.32 -12.75
CA ALA A 136 5.03 -24.13 -13.86
C ALA A 136 5.59 -25.48 -13.38
#